data_AF-A0A1F7ZPR5-F1
#
_entry.id   AF-A0A1F7ZPR5-F1
#
_cell.length_a   1.000
_cell.length_b   1.000
_cell.length_c   1.000
_cell.angle_alpha   90.00
_cell.angle_beta   90.00
_cell.angle_gamma   90.00
#
_symmetry.space_group_name_H-M   'P 1'
#
loop_
_entity.id
_entity.type
_entity.pdbx_description
1 polymer ?
#
loop_
_entity_poly.entity_id
_entity_poly.type
_entity_poly.pdbx_seq_one_letter_code
_entity_poly.pdbx_strand_id
1 'polypeptide(L)'
;MAKATTFEQPCFFPPLVSQFGPQSVRPEMPELRKSVTVPLKGLDAQLLTCWLHSENVDLVSLLRTAWAVVLRAYTSGYHICCGLVDCEKDKGPANDGPGLRKHIKVYESTITSLTSTQGLHHHGEHSNASESFEFITADDSLPAHSWPFNSIVYIDCNDLRNGAGSSYMSLTSMCREGLSEFQIIVRLCRDESTGLLSSVIDYTTTVLSHEQAQAVAETLNKPISEFDIKRLVRWNQAPLSMPRLEQCAFQSISRRCVEQPDATAVSAWDGELTYGELHQRSSTLAAHLAELGLGSGVFVPLFFEKSKWAVVALLGVIKAGDAFILIDTSYPLKRIPAICQPVCAKVAVVSPKQQ
;
A
#
# COMPACT_ATOMS: atom_id res chain seq x y z
N MET A 1 15.53 29.76 -11.82
CA MET A 1 14.12 29.73 -11.37
C MET A 1 13.57 28.36 -11.70
N ALA A 2 13.61 27.42 -10.75
CA ALA A 2 13.07 26.08 -10.93
C ALA A 2 11.53 26.16 -11.00
N LYS A 3 10.94 25.57 -12.05
CA LYS A 3 9.49 25.37 -12.10
C LYS A 3 9.10 24.49 -10.92
N ALA A 4 8.09 24.91 -10.16
CA ALA A 4 7.48 24.06 -9.15
C ALA A 4 6.61 23.02 -9.87
N THR A 5 7.19 21.84 -10.09
CA THR A 5 6.52 20.69 -10.67
C THR A 5 5.58 20.10 -9.64
N THR A 6 4.30 20.06 -9.98
CA THR A 6 3.26 19.48 -9.13
C THR A 6 3.22 17.98 -9.44
N PHE A 7 3.93 17.17 -8.65
CA PHE A 7 3.82 15.70 -8.75
C PHE A 7 2.41 15.26 -8.35
N GLU A 8 1.77 14.38 -9.13
CA GLU A 8 0.36 14.00 -8.91
C GLU A 8 0.15 13.23 -7.61
N GLN A 9 1.12 12.39 -7.18
CA GLN A 9 1.11 11.66 -5.90
C GLN A 9 2.48 11.02 -5.57
N PRO A 10 3.01 11.18 -4.34
CA PRO A 10 4.26 10.54 -3.93
C PRO A 10 4.11 9.02 -3.75
N CYS A 11 5.15 8.26 -4.11
CA CYS A 11 5.22 6.80 -4.06
C CYS A 11 6.41 6.34 -3.21
N PHE A 12 6.15 6.06 -1.93
CA PHE A 12 7.15 5.55 -1.00
C PHE A 12 6.95 4.06 -0.75
N PHE A 13 8.01 3.27 -0.88
CA PHE A 13 8.04 1.89 -0.43
C PHE A 13 7.87 1.87 1.10
N PRO A 14 6.88 1.16 1.65
CA PRO A 14 6.57 1.21 3.08
C PRO A 14 7.61 0.44 3.90
N PRO A 15 7.91 0.89 5.14
CA PRO A 15 8.74 0.11 6.05
C PRO A 15 8.01 -1.19 6.43
N LEU A 16 8.63 -2.34 6.15
CA LEU A 16 8.04 -3.66 6.45
C LEU A 16 8.45 -4.19 7.83
N VAL A 17 9.32 -3.48 8.54
CA VAL A 17 9.80 -3.86 9.88
C VAL A 17 8.69 -3.62 10.91
N SER A 18 7.68 -4.49 10.95
CA SER A 18 6.63 -4.50 11.97
C SER A 18 7.04 -5.37 13.16
N GLN A 19 7.79 -4.81 14.11
CA GLN A 19 7.94 -5.42 15.45
C GLN A 19 7.40 -4.54 16.57
N PHE A 20 6.83 -3.38 16.25
CA PHE A 20 6.48 -2.38 17.24
C PHE A 20 5.08 -1.85 16.98
N GLY A 21 4.16 -2.22 17.87
CA GLY A 21 2.80 -1.68 17.90
C GLY A 21 2.81 -0.17 18.13
N PRO A 22 1.63 0.50 18.05
CA PRO A 22 1.51 1.96 18.00
C PRO A 22 2.02 2.74 19.24
N GLN A 23 2.67 2.09 20.21
CA GLN A 23 3.13 2.73 21.46
C GLN A 23 4.57 2.39 21.90
N SER A 24 5.38 1.69 21.12
CA SER A 24 6.78 1.45 21.51
C SER A 24 7.72 2.47 20.88
N VAL A 25 8.33 3.29 21.74
CA VAL A 25 9.42 4.21 21.43
C VAL A 25 10.52 3.45 20.67
N ARG A 26 10.92 3.98 19.51
CA ARG A 26 12.06 3.47 18.73
C ARG A 26 13.33 3.51 19.59
N PRO A 27 14.07 2.41 19.75
CA PRO A 27 15.49 2.53 20.03
C PRO A 27 16.13 3.21 18.82
N GLU A 28 16.97 4.22 19.02
CA GLU A 28 17.86 4.76 17.98
C GLU A 28 18.85 3.65 17.58
N MET A 29 18.43 2.75 16.70
CA MET A 29 19.35 1.85 16.01
C MET A 29 20.06 2.66 14.93
N PRO A 30 21.39 2.56 14.80
CA PRO A 30 22.11 3.24 13.72
C PRO A 30 21.57 2.75 12.37
N GLU A 31 21.28 3.69 11.47
CA GLU A 31 20.89 3.36 10.10
C GLU A 31 22.04 2.63 9.41
N LEU A 32 21.94 1.30 9.32
CA LEU A 32 22.93 0.49 8.63
C LEU A 32 22.43 0.18 7.23
N ARG A 33 23.26 0.46 6.22
CA ARG A 33 22.98 0.03 4.84
C ARG A 33 23.47 -1.39 4.64
N LYS A 34 22.59 -2.27 4.18
CA LYS A 34 22.88 -3.66 3.87
C LYS A 34 22.52 -3.96 2.41
N SER A 35 23.03 -5.08 1.90
CA SER A 35 22.83 -5.51 0.52
C SER A 35 22.45 -6.98 0.50
N VAL A 36 21.52 -7.36 -0.38
CA VAL A 36 21.19 -8.75 -0.67
C VAL A 36 21.30 -8.98 -2.17
N THR A 37 22.01 -10.02 -2.56
CA THR A 37 22.17 -10.46 -3.94
C THR A 37 21.41 -11.76 -4.14
N VAL A 38 20.52 -11.79 -5.13
CA VAL A 38 19.77 -12.99 -5.52
C VAL A 38 20.03 -13.28 -7.00
N PRO A 39 20.55 -14.46 -7.35
CA PRO A 39 20.76 -14.83 -8.75
C PRO A 39 19.42 -14.99 -9.47
N LEU A 40 19.30 -14.44 -10.69
CA LEU A 40 18.12 -14.60 -11.52
C LEU A 40 18.13 -15.98 -12.18
N LYS A 41 17.28 -16.89 -11.71
CA LYS A 41 17.35 -18.31 -12.10
C LYS A 41 17.02 -18.48 -13.58
N GLY A 42 17.98 -19.01 -14.35
CA GLY A 42 17.81 -19.35 -15.76
C GLY A 42 17.81 -18.14 -16.71
N LEU A 43 18.19 -16.95 -16.24
CA LEU A 43 18.26 -15.75 -17.06
C LEU A 43 19.72 -15.47 -17.47
N ASP A 44 20.11 -15.99 -18.63
CA ASP A 44 21.38 -15.65 -19.28
C ASP A 44 21.28 -14.24 -19.90
N ALA A 45 22.29 -13.40 -19.64
CA ALA A 45 22.34 -12.05 -20.17
C ALA A 45 22.27 -11.99 -21.71
N GLN A 46 22.88 -12.94 -22.42
CA GLN A 46 22.86 -13.01 -23.88
C GLN A 46 21.48 -13.39 -24.40
N LEU A 47 20.85 -14.42 -23.81
CA LEU A 47 19.49 -14.83 -24.20
C LEU A 47 18.48 -13.72 -23.94
N LEU A 48 18.58 -13.05 -22.79
CA LEU A 48 17.74 -11.89 -22.48
C LEU A 48 17.96 -10.77 -23.49
N THR A 49 19.21 -10.47 -23.84
CA THR A 49 19.53 -9.45 -24.83
C THR A 49 18.95 -9.82 -26.20
N CYS A 50 19.05 -11.08 -26.63
CA CYS A 50 18.45 -11.53 -27.89
C CYS A 50 16.92 -11.38 -27.89
N TRP A 51 16.25 -11.75 -26.80
CA TRP A 51 14.80 -11.59 -26.66
C TRP A 51 14.37 -10.12 -26.65
N LEU A 52 15.12 -9.27 -25.95
CA LEU A 52 14.91 -7.82 -25.93
C LEU A 52 15.01 -7.21 -27.34
N HIS A 53 15.97 -7.67 -28.15
CA HIS A 53 16.08 -7.25 -29.55
C HIS A 53 14.92 -7.77 -30.42
N SER A 54 14.41 -8.99 -30.20
CA SER A 54 13.28 -9.51 -30.97
C SER A 54 11.96 -8.81 -30.66
N GLU A 55 11.76 -8.39 -29.41
CA GLU A 55 10.54 -7.70 -28.96
C GLU A 55 10.63 -6.17 -29.02
N ASN A 56 11.79 -5.63 -29.42
CA ASN A 56 12.09 -4.19 -29.46
C ASN A 56 11.86 -3.51 -28.08
N VAL A 57 12.42 -4.10 -27.03
CA VAL A 57 12.32 -3.64 -25.64
C VAL A 57 13.72 -3.42 -25.05
N ASP A 58 13.91 -2.32 -24.32
CA ASP A 58 15.17 -2.07 -23.62
C ASP A 58 15.24 -2.77 -22.26
N LEU A 59 16.43 -3.21 -21.87
CA LEU A 59 16.66 -3.84 -20.56
C LEU A 59 16.27 -2.91 -19.39
N VAL A 60 16.53 -1.61 -19.54
CA VAL A 60 16.14 -0.57 -18.58
C VAL A 60 14.61 -0.51 -18.46
N SER A 61 13.89 -0.54 -19.58
CA SER A 61 12.43 -0.53 -19.62
C SER A 61 11.84 -1.80 -19.00
N LEU A 62 12.47 -2.95 -19.22
CA LEU A 62 12.07 -4.22 -18.61
C LEU A 62 12.25 -4.18 -17.08
N LEU A 63 13.43 -3.78 -16.61
CA LEU A 63 13.73 -3.69 -15.18
C LEU A 63 12.82 -2.67 -14.47
N ARG A 64 12.62 -1.50 -15.10
CA ARG A 64 11.67 -0.48 -14.65
C ARG A 64 10.26 -1.05 -14.49
N THR A 65 9.78 -1.78 -15.49
CA THR A 65 8.44 -2.38 -15.46
C THR A 65 8.34 -3.44 -14.37
N ALA A 66 9.36 -4.30 -14.23
CA ALA A 66 9.42 -5.30 -13.17
C ALA A 66 9.38 -4.65 -11.78
N TRP A 67 10.16 -3.58 -11.56
CA TRP A 67 10.15 -2.86 -10.29
C TRP A 67 8.83 -2.13 -10.03
N ALA A 68 8.21 -1.53 -11.06
CA ALA A 68 6.90 -0.90 -10.91
C ALA A 68 5.83 -1.92 -10.51
N VAL A 69 5.86 -3.15 -11.05
CA VAL A 69 4.97 -4.23 -10.61
C VAL A 69 5.20 -4.60 -9.14
N VAL A 70 6.46 -4.68 -8.71
CA VAL A 70 6.81 -4.91 -7.29
C VAL A 70 6.27 -3.77 -6.43
N LEU A 71 6.52 -2.51 -6.80
CA LEU A 71 6.03 -1.36 -6.06
C LEU A 71 4.51 -1.39 -5.90
N ARG A 72 3.76 -1.73 -6.96
CA ARG A 72 2.29 -1.89 -6.90
C ARG A 72 1.83 -2.92 -5.87
N ALA A 73 2.61 -3.98 -5.67
CA ALA A 73 2.25 -5.01 -4.69
C ALA A 73 2.41 -4.50 -3.24
N TYR A 74 3.30 -3.52 -3.03
CA TYR A 74 3.60 -2.95 -1.72
C TYR A 74 2.96 -1.58 -1.48
N THR A 75 2.52 -0.88 -2.52
CA THR A 75 1.78 0.37 -2.44
C THR A 75 0.31 0.12 -2.77
N SER A 76 -0.62 0.65 -1.96
CA SER A 76 -2.07 0.46 -2.17
C SER A 76 -2.64 1.28 -3.33
N GLY A 77 -1.77 1.93 -4.13
CA GLY A 77 -2.14 2.84 -5.21
C GLY A 77 -1.99 2.22 -6.60
N TYR A 78 -2.74 2.74 -7.57
CA TYR A 78 -2.57 2.41 -8.99
C TYR A 78 -1.48 3.27 -9.65
N HIS A 79 -1.20 4.44 -9.07
CA HIS A 79 -0.14 5.34 -9.48
C HIS A 79 1.18 4.96 -8.81
N ILE A 80 2.25 4.86 -9.60
CA ILE A 80 3.57 4.43 -9.16
C ILE A 80 4.60 5.43 -9.66
N CYS A 81 5.48 5.85 -8.76
CA CYS A 81 6.61 6.72 -9.07
C CYS A 81 7.90 6.10 -8.55
N CYS A 82 8.95 6.04 -9.39
CA CYS A 82 10.29 5.63 -8.95
C CYS A 82 11.39 6.35 -9.72
N GLY A 83 12.59 6.44 -9.13
CA GLY A 83 13.75 7.00 -9.81
C GLY A 83 14.41 5.97 -10.73
N LEU A 84 14.88 6.44 -11.88
CA LEU A 84 15.68 5.67 -12.82
C LEU A 84 17.04 6.38 -13.01
N VAL A 85 18.15 5.68 -12.76
CA VAL A 85 19.48 6.23 -13.08
C VAL A 85 19.84 5.83 -14.50
N ASP A 86 20.10 6.85 -15.32
CA ASP A 86 20.71 6.72 -16.63
C ASP A 86 22.15 7.25 -16.58
N CYS A 87 23.05 6.61 -17.32
CA CYS A 87 24.46 6.99 -17.37
C CYS A 87 24.83 7.37 -18.80
N GLU A 88 24.92 8.66 -19.06
CA GLU A 88 25.31 9.18 -20.36
C GLU A 88 26.82 9.49 -20.39
N LYS A 89 27.45 9.20 -21.54
CA LYS A 89 28.85 9.57 -21.76
C LYS A 89 28.90 11.07 -22.05
N ASP A 90 29.53 11.83 -21.17
CA ASP A 90 29.77 13.25 -21.41
C ASP A 90 30.94 13.43 -22.39
N LYS A 91 30.74 14.27 -23.39
CA LYS A 91 31.84 14.79 -24.21
C LYS A 91 32.42 15.97 -23.45
N GLY A 92 33.22 15.68 -22.42
CA GLY A 92 33.96 16.70 -21.68
C GLY A 92 34.84 17.56 -22.60
N PRO A 93 35.26 18.76 -22.15
CA PRO A 93 36.23 19.56 -22.90
C PRO A 93 37.50 18.74 -23.15
N ALA A 94 38.09 18.89 -24.34
CA ALA A 94 39.05 17.98 -24.98
C ALA A 94 40.32 17.55 -24.19
N ASN A 95 40.53 18.04 -22.96
CA ASN A 95 41.68 17.72 -22.11
C ASN A 95 41.38 16.80 -20.91
N ASP A 96 40.12 16.64 -20.51
CA ASP A 96 39.73 15.61 -19.53
C ASP A 96 39.02 14.49 -20.30
N GLY A 97 39.46 13.26 -20.10
CA GLY A 97 38.89 12.08 -20.77
C GLY A 97 37.37 11.97 -20.57
N PRO A 98 36.69 11.08 -21.31
CA PRO A 98 35.23 10.96 -21.25
C PRO A 98 34.75 10.73 -19.82
N GLY A 99 34.09 11.73 -19.24
CA GLY A 99 33.42 11.64 -17.95
C GLY A 99 32.06 10.96 -18.09
N LEU A 100 31.61 10.28 -17.04
CA LEU A 100 30.26 9.71 -16.99
C LEU A 100 29.39 10.63 -16.14
N ARG A 101 28.32 11.20 -16.72
CA ARG A 101 27.31 11.94 -15.95
C ARG A 101 26.12 11.04 -15.64
N LYS A 102 25.64 11.13 -14.40
CA LYS A 102 24.44 10.44 -13.93
C LYS A 102 23.23 11.35 -14.14
N HIS A 103 22.16 10.81 -14.69
CA HIS A 103 20.87 11.50 -14.78
C HIS A 103 19.83 10.66 -14.03
N ILE A 104 19.12 11.28 -13.08
CA ILE A 104 17.98 10.62 -12.42
C ILE A 104 16.72 11.09 -13.15
N LYS A 105 16.09 10.16 -13.86
CA LYS A 105 14.80 10.36 -14.52
C LYS A 105 13.71 9.90 -13.56
N VAL A 106 12.70 10.74 -13.36
CA VAL A 106 11.50 10.34 -12.60
C VAL A 106 10.60 9.54 -13.52
N TYR A 107 10.22 8.34 -13.11
CA TYR A 107 9.29 7.50 -13.84
C TYR A 107 7.95 7.45 -13.11
N GLU A 108 6.91 7.95 -13.77
CA GLU A 108 5.52 7.87 -13.31
C GLU A 108 4.69 6.98 -14.24
N SER A 109 3.88 6.10 -13.67
CA SER A 109 3.01 5.22 -14.43
C SER A 109 1.79 4.80 -13.62
N THR A 110 0.64 4.64 -14.29
CA THR A 110 -0.55 4.05 -13.70
C THR A 110 -0.70 2.61 -14.15
N ILE A 111 -0.53 1.64 -13.25
CA ILE A 111 -0.68 0.22 -13.58
C ILE A 111 -2.08 -0.25 -13.18
N THR A 112 -2.96 -0.44 -14.17
CA THR A 112 -4.34 -0.91 -13.95
C THR A 112 -4.44 -2.43 -13.86
N SER A 113 -3.64 -3.19 -14.62
CA SER A 113 -3.62 -4.66 -14.61
C SER A 113 -2.20 -5.23 -14.59
N LEU A 114 -1.99 -6.33 -13.86
CA LEU A 114 -0.72 -7.09 -13.79
C LEU A 114 -0.39 -7.82 -15.10
N THR A 115 -1.35 -7.95 -16.02
CA THR A 115 -1.20 -8.63 -17.30
C THR A 115 -0.87 -7.70 -18.47
N SER A 116 -0.88 -6.39 -18.26
CA SER A 116 -0.64 -5.45 -19.36
C SER A 116 0.85 -5.30 -19.61
N THR A 117 1.38 -6.07 -20.56
CA THR A 117 2.70 -5.84 -21.16
C THR A 117 2.73 -4.60 -22.07
N GLN A 118 1.60 -3.88 -22.21
CA GLN A 118 1.47 -2.73 -23.12
C GLN A 118 2.42 -1.56 -22.79
N GLY A 119 3.03 -1.54 -21.60
CA GLY A 119 4.06 -0.56 -21.21
C GLY A 119 5.51 -0.91 -21.55
N LEU A 120 5.78 -2.08 -22.15
CA LEU A 120 7.14 -2.57 -22.45
C LEU A 120 7.71 -2.07 -23.78
N HIS A 121 6.88 -1.64 -24.73
CA HIS A 121 7.38 -1.16 -26.02
C HIS A 121 8.21 0.11 -25.85
N HIS A 122 9.32 0.19 -26.59
CA HIS A 122 10.17 1.36 -26.79
C HIS A 122 9.32 2.63 -27.04
N HIS A 123 8.88 3.31 -25.98
CA HIS A 123 8.22 4.60 -26.08
C HIS A 123 9.32 5.64 -26.13
N GLY A 124 9.87 5.82 -27.33
CA GLY A 124 10.57 7.05 -27.67
C GLY A 124 9.68 8.25 -27.35
N GLU A 125 10.22 9.16 -26.54
CA GLU A 125 9.91 10.59 -26.49
C GLU A 125 8.47 11.05 -26.14
N HIS A 126 7.46 10.19 -26.01
CA HIS A 126 6.06 10.61 -25.82
C HIS A 126 5.24 9.85 -24.75
N SER A 127 5.87 9.44 -23.65
CA SER A 127 5.15 9.30 -22.37
C SER A 127 5.53 10.50 -21.50
N ASN A 128 4.61 11.02 -20.69
CA ASN A 128 4.81 12.18 -19.79
C ASN A 128 5.95 11.95 -18.77
N ALA A 129 7.21 11.92 -19.23
CA ALA A 129 8.38 12.12 -18.41
C ALA A 129 8.38 13.60 -18.03
N SER A 130 7.59 13.92 -17.00
CA SER A 130 7.65 15.21 -16.35
C SER A 130 8.97 15.27 -15.60
N GLU A 131 10.00 15.73 -16.33
CA GLU A 131 11.30 16.18 -15.85
C GLU A 131 12.41 15.11 -15.70
N SER A 132 13.48 15.34 -16.47
CA SER A 132 14.78 14.71 -16.28
C SER A 132 15.63 15.65 -15.43
N PHE A 133 16.11 15.20 -14.28
CA PHE A 133 17.01 16.00 -13.44
C PHE A 133 18.46 15.62 -13.75
N GLU A 134 19.24 16.60 -14.19
CA GLU A 134 20.70 16.50 -14.31
C GLU A 134 21.34 16.45 -12.92
N PHE A 135 22.23 15.50 -12.67
CA PHE A 135 23.12 15.58 -11.52
C PHE A 135 24.16 16.66 -11.81
N ILE A 136 23.91 17.89 -11.32
CA ILE A 136 24.94 18.90 -11.20
C ILE A 136 25.87 18.42 -10.09
N THR A 137 27.11 18.15 -10.44
CA THR A 137 28.18 17.66 -9.56
C THR A 137 28.20 18.43 -8.24
N ALA A 138 28.12 17.68 -7.14
CA ALA A 138 28.62 17.98 -5.79
C ALA A 138 28.85 19.48 -5.45
N ASP A 139 27.77 20.24 -5.23
CA ASP A 139 27.81 21.36 -4.27
C ASP A 139 26.41 21.91 -3.88
N ASP A 140 25.39 21.77 -4.73
CA ASP A 140 24.02 22.20 -4.39
C ASP A 140 23.10 21.01 -4.13
N SER A 141 23.20 20.46 -2.91
CA SER A 141 22.25 19.46 -2.40
C SER A 141 20.82 20.03 -2.37
N LEU A 142 19.96 19.56 -3.28
CA LEU A 142 18.53 19.50 -2.97
C LEU A 142 18.40 18.61 -1.72
N PRO A 143 17.80 19.08 -0.61
CA PRO A 143 17.70 18.27 0.59
C PRO A 143 16.95 16.96 0.28
N ALA A 144 17.40 15.86 0.87
CA ALA A 144 16.90 14.47 0.73
C ALA A 144 15.38 14.28 1.00
N HIS A 145 14.62 15.36 1.16
CA HIS A 145 13.20 15.41 1.47
C HIS A 145 12.32 15.90 0.30
N SER A 146 12.90 16.19 -0.88
CA SER A 146 12.15 16.76 -2.01
C SER A 146 11.75 15.76 -3.10
N TRP A 147 12.21 14.50 -3.04
CA TRP A 147 11.87 13.48 -4.03
C TRP A 147 10.49 12.85 -3.71
N PRO A 148 9.61 12.64 -4.71
CA PRO A 148 8.33 11.97 -4.51
C PRO A 148 8.45 10.45 -4.33
N PHE A 149 9.67 9.90 -4.21
CA PHE A 149 9.93 8.46 -4.05
C PHE A 149 11.17 8.21 -3.17
N ASN A 150 11.25 7.02 -2.57
CA ASN A 150 12.40 6.56 -1.78
C ASN A 150 13.13 5.36 -2.41
N SER A 151 12.70 4.92 -3.60
CA SER A 151 13.28 3.78 -4.31
C SER A 151 13.82 4.17 -5.68
N ILE A 152 14.99 3.64 -6.02
CA ILE A 152 15.65 3.90 -7.30
C ILE A 152 16.11 2.59 -7.96
N VAL A 153 16.11 2.61 -9.29
CA VAL A 153 16.46 1.46 -10.12
C VAL A 153 17.58 1.85 -11.09
N TYR A 154 18.58 1.00 -11.24
CA TYR A 154 19.60 1.16 -12.28
C TYR A 154 20.20 -0.17 -12.72
N ILE A 155 20.97 -0.15 -13.80
CA ILE A 155 21.70 -1.31 -14.31
C ILE A 155 23.19 -1.05 -14.13
N ASP A 156 23.91 -1.98 -13.52
CA ASP A 156 25.36 -1.89 -13.45
C ASP A 156 25.96 -2.28 -14.81
N CYS A 157 26.34 -1.28 -15.59
CA CYS A 157 26.75 -1.42 -16.99
C CYS A 157 28.18 -1.97 -17.17
N ASN A 158 28.95 -2.15 -16.10
CA ASN A 158 30.32 -2.65 -16.21
C ASN A 158 30.37 -4.09 -16.77
N ASP A 159 29.34 -4.90 -16.49
CA ASP A 159 29.33 -6.33 -16.82
C ASP A 159 28.59 -6.66 -18.14
N LEU A 160 27.82 -5.72 -18.69
CA LEU A 160 27.02 -5.93 -19.92
C LEU A 160 27.70 -5.43 -21.20
N ARG A 161 28.71 -4.56 -21.09
CA ARG A 161 29.44 -3.96 -22.22
C ARG A 161 30.90 -4.40 -22.28
N ASN A 162 31.15 -5.69 -22.47
CA ASN A 162 32.48 -6.17 -22.88
C ASN A 162 32.47 -6.58 -24.36
N GLY A 163 32.46 -5.57 -25.22
CA GLY A 163 33.12 -5.62 -26.53
C GLY A 163 34.46 -4.89 -26.40
N ALA A 164 35.54 -5.67 -26.29
CA ALA A 164 36.96 -5.30 -26.39
C ALA A 164 37.41 -3.91 -25.88
N GLY A 165 38.09 -3.93 -24.72
CA GLY A 165 39.20 -3.01 -24.45
C GLY A 165 38.81 -1.60 -24.01
N SER A 166 38.48 -1.43 -22.73
CA SER A 166 38.75 -0.17 -22.06
C SER A 166 38.85 -0.38 -20.55
N SER A 167 40.07 -0.17 -20.05
CA SER A 167 40.45 -0.17 -18.65
C SER A 167 39.91 1.10 -17.97
N TYR A 168 38.65 1.06 -17.55
CA TYR A 168 38.12 2.01 -16.58
C TYR A 168 37.96 1.30 -15.24
N MET A 169 38.57 1.88 -14.19
CA MET A 169 38.41 1.44 -12.81
C MET A 169 36.92 1.24 -12.49
N SER A 170 36.64 0.14 -11.80
CA SER A 170 35.34 -0.35 -11.33
C SER A 170 34.27 0.74 -11.12
N LEU A 171 33.31 0.81 -12.06
CA LEU A 171 32.08 1.62 -12.01
C LEU A 171 31.21 1.32 -10.77
N THR A 172 31.42 0.17 -10.15
CA THR A 172 30.73 -0.32 -8.95
C THR A 172 30.94 0.61 -7.73
N SER A 173 32.11 1.26 -7.62
CA SER A 173 32.39 2.19 -6.51
C SER A 173 31.80 3.57 -6.76
N MET A 174 31.91 4.07 -8.00
CA MET A 174 31.44 5.42 -8.37
C MET A 174 29.91 5.52 -8.41
N CYS A 175 29.19 4.46 -8.78
CA CYS A 175 27.72 4.47 -8.80
C CYS A 175 27.09 4.58 -7.39
N ARG A 176 27.76 4.10 -6.34
CA ARG A 176 27.30 4.18 -4.95
C ARG A 176 27.37 5.60 -4.37
N GLU A 177 28.38 6.38 -4.77
CA GLU A 177 28.56 7.75 -4.32
C GLU A 177 27.43 8.64 -4.91
N GLY A 178 26.59 9.19 -4.03
CA GLY A 178 25.46 10.07 -4.40
C GLY A 178 24.07 9.42 -4.46
N LEU A 179 23.93 8.11 -4.22
CA LEU A 179 22.61 7.44 -4.11
C LEU A 179 22.21 7.09 -2.67
N SER A 180 23.01 7.52 -1.70
CA SER A 180 22.81 7.23 -0.26
C SER A 180 21.53 7.81 0.32
N GLU A 181 20.94 8.79 -0.35
CA GLU A 181 19.65 9.42 -0.01
C GLU A 181 18.44 8.48 -0.23
N PHE A 182 18.56 7.48 -1.10
CA PHE A 182 17.48 6.53 -1.37
C PHE A 182 17.53 5.34 -0.41
N GLN A 183 16.38 5.02 0.20
CA GLN A 183 16.26 3.95 1.20
C GLN A 183 16.30 2.55 0.57
N ILE A 184 15.88 2.43 -0.69
CA ILE A 184 15.93 1.18 -1.47
C ILE A 184 16.57 1.47 -2.81
N ILE A 185 17.58 0.69 -3.17
CA ILE A 185 18.23 0.76 -4.46
C ILE A 185 18.24 -0.64 -5.07
N VAL A 186 17.65 -0.77 -6.25
CA VAL A 186 17.56 -2.02 -6.98
C VAL A 186 18.49 -1.96 -8.18
N ARG A 187 19.39 -2.94 -8.29
CA ARG A 187 20.29 -3.05 -9.44
C ARG A 187 20.31 -4.45 -10.02
N LEU A 188 20.53 -4.51 -11.33
CA LEU A 188 20.92 -5.74 -12.02
C LEU A 188 22.43 -5.74 -12.23
N CYS A 189 23.06 -6.84 -11.83
CA CYS A 189 24.48 -7.13 -12.05
C CYS A 189 24.60 -8.41 -12.88
N ARG A 190 25.65 -8.54 -13.70
CA ARG A 190 25.94 -9.77 -14.44
C ARG A 190 27.21 -10.38 -13.88
N ASP A 191 27.18 -11.65 -13.57
CA ASP A 191 28.36 -12.37 -13.15
C ASP A 191 29.27 -12.65 -14.36
N GLU A 192 30.51 -12.18 -14.33
CA GLU A 192 31.49 -12.37 -15.41
C GLU A 192 31.84 -13.85 -15.63
N SER A 193 31.81 -14.66 -14.58
CA SER A 193 32.22 -16.06 -14.63
C SER A 193 31.14 -16.98 -15.21
N THR A 194 29.88 -16.68 -14.93
CA THR A 194 28.74 -17.51 -15.34
C THR A 194 27.89 -16.89 -16.44
N GLY A 195 28.03 -15.59 -16.71
CA GLY A 195 27.18 -14.83 -17.63
C GLY A 195 25.75 -14.62 -17.14
N LEU A 196 25.41 -15.12 -15.95
CA LEU A 196 24.07 -15.04 -15.36
C LEU A 196 23.81 -13.68 -14.75
N LEU A 197 22.55 -13.27 -14.77
CA LEU A 197 22.10 -12.04 -14.14
C LEU A 197 21.78 -12.27 -12.66
N SER A 198 22.01 -11.26 -11.84
CA SER A 198 21.65 -11.23 -10.42
C SER A 198 20.99 -9.90 -10.09
N SER A 199 19.92 -9.96 -9.30
CA SER A 199 19.30 -8.76 -8.73
C SER A 199 19.95 -8.48 -7.39
N VAL A 200 20.42 -7.25 -7.19
CA VAL A 200 20.95 -6.78 -5.91
C VAL A 200 20.05 -5.67 -5.39
N ILE A 201 19.66 -5.78 -4.12
CA ILE A 201 18.90 -4.74 -3.42
C ILE A 201 19.78 -4.20 -2.30
N ASP A 202 20.19 -2.93 -2.40
CA ASP A 202 20.78 -2.17 -1.30
C ASP A 202 19.66 -1.47 -0.52
N TYR A 203 19.59 -1.68 0.79
CA TYR A 203 18.50 -1.18 1.65
C TYR A 203 19.00 -0.68 3.00
N THR A 204 18.24 0.24 3.60
CA THR A 204 18.45 0.67 4.99
C THR A 204 17.69 -0.24 5.95
N THR A 205 18.29 -0.60 7.09
CA THR A 205 17.66 -1.43 8.13
C THR A 205 16.41 -0.82 8.76
N THR A 206 16.14 0.47 8.52
CA THR A 206 14.91 1.16 8.94
C THR A 206 13.70 0.80 8.09
N VAL A 207 13.91 0.31 6.86
CA VAL A 207 12.82 -0.03 5.91
C VAL A 207 12.63 -1.54 5.78
N LEU A 208 13.72 -2.30 5.71
CA LEU A 208 13.67 -3.75 5.50
C LEU A 208 14.60 -4.51 6.47
N SER A 209 14.14 -5.66 6.96
CA SER A 209 15.02 -6.69 7.53
C SER A 209 15.75 -7.46 6.42
N HIS A 210 16.77 -8.24 6.79
CA HIS A 210 17.50 -9.07 5.81
C HIS A 210 16.60 -10.10 5.11
N GLU A 211 15.75 -10.79 5.87
CA GLU A 211 14.79 -11.76 5.33
C GLU A 211 13.76 -11.10 4.40
N GLN A 212 13.32 -9.88 4.74
CA GLN A 212 12.38 -9.11 3.92
C GLN A 212 13.02 -8.63 2.62
N ALA A 213 14.25 -8.11 2.68
CA ALA A 213 15.00 -7.70 1.49
C ALA A 213 15.25 -8.89 0.56
N GLN A 214 15.55 -10.07 1.11
CA GLN A 214 15.67 -11.30 0.33
C GLN A 214 14.35 -11.70 -0.33
N ALA A 215 13.22 -11.63 0.39
CA ALA A 215 11.91 -11.95 -0.18
C ALA A 215 11.51 -10.99 -1.32
N VAL A 216 11.79 -9.69 -1.19
CA VAL A 216 11.57 -8.70 -2.25
C VAL A 216 12.45 -8.99 -3.46
N ALA A 217 13.73 -9.28 -3.27
CA ALA A 217 14.65 -9.66 -4.36
C ALA A 217 14.23 -10.98 -5.04
N GLU A 218 13.75 -11.96 -4.29
CA GLU A 218 13.21 -13.20 -4.84
C GLU A 218 11.90 -13.02 -5.63
N THR A 219 11.17 -11.91 -5.43
CA THR A 219 9.95 -11.62 -6.18
C THR A 219 10.27 -11.28 -7.64
N LEU A 220 11.40 -10.62 -7.90
CA LEU A 220 11.89 -10.40 -9.28
C LEU A 220 12.21 -11.72 -10.02
N ASN A 221 12.39 -12.81 -9.27
CA ASN A 221 12.69 -14.14 -9.77
C ASN A 221 11.45 -15.02 -10.00
N LYS A 222 10.27 -14.56 -9.57
CA LYS A 222 9.06 -15.36 -9.57
C LYS A 222 7.97 -14.62 -10.37
N PRO A 223 7.56 -15.10 -11.57
CA PRO A 223 6.17 -14.86 -11.97
C PRO A 223 5.30 -15.43 -10.84
N ILE A 224 4.21 -14.74 -10.44
CA ILE A 224 3.27 -15.25 -9.43
C ILE A 224 3.04 -16.74 -9.70
N SER A 225 3.55 -17.59 -8.81
CA SER A 225 3.68 -19.01 -9.16
C SER A 225 2.33 -19.69 -8.99
N GLU A 226 2.11 -20.80 -9.69
CA GLU A 226 0.94 -21.65 -9.42
C GLU A 226 0.86 -22.08 -7.94
N PHE A 227 1.99 -22.14 -7.24
CA PHE A 227 2.03 -22.46 -5.81
C PHE A 227 1.42 -21.33 -4.95
N ASP A 228 1.70 -20.07 -5.30
CA ASP A 228 1.12 -18.90 -4.61
C ASP A 228 -0.38 -18.80 -4.87
N ILE A 229 -0.83 -19.10 -6.09
CA ILE A 229 -2.26 -19.22 -6.43
C ILE A 229 -2.91 -20.36 -5.65
N LYS A 230 -2.29 -21.54 -5.61
CA LYS A 230 -2.79 -22.68 -4.81
C LYS A 230 -2.86 -22.35 -3.32
N ARG A 231 -1.92 -21.55 -2.80
CA ARG A 231 -1.90 -21.08 -1.41
C ARG A 231 -3.01 -20.06 -1.14
N LEU A 232 -3.23 -19.09 -2.04
CA LEU A 232 -4.35 -18.14 -1.97
C LEU A 232 -5.71 -18.86 -2.04
N VAL A 233 -5.84 -19.82 -2.95
CA VAL A 233 -7.03 -20.69 -3.03
C VAL A 233 -7.18 -21.49 -1.75
N ARG A 234 -6.10 -22.04 -1.17
CA ARG A 234 -6.13 -22.77 0.10
C ARG A 234 -6.53 -21.90 1.30
N TRP A 235 -6.11 -20.64 1.34
CA TRP A 235 -6.54 -19.71 2.40
C TRP A 235 -8.01 -19.33 2.28
N ASN A 236 -8.54 -19.30 1.06
CA ASN A 236 -9.95 -19.02 0.76
C ASN A 236 -10.78 -20.30 0.52
N GLN A 237 -10.22 -21.49 0.78
CA GLN A 237 -10.82 -22.79 0.44
C GLN A 237 -11.96 -23.19 1.37
N ALA A 238 -12.11 -22.49 2.50
CA ALA A 238 -13.33 -22.53 3.25
C ALA A 238 -14.28 -21.52 2.60
N PRO A 239 -15.18 -21.92 1.67
CA PRO A 239 -16.39 -21.15 1.51
C PRO A 239 -16.97 -21.05 2.92
N LEU A 240 -17.30 -19.84 3.35
CA LEU A 240 -18.22 -19.70 4.46
C LEU A 240 -19.48 -20.44 3.99
N SER A 241 -19.63 -21.72 4.35
CA SER A 241 -20.77 -22.58 3.99
C SER A 241 -22.08 -22.11 4.62
N MET A 242 -22.08 -20.86 5.10
CA MET A 242 -23.25 -20.17 5.55
C MET A 242 -24.06 -19.80 4.30
N PRO A 243 -25.27 -20.35 4.14
CA PRO A 243 -26.15 -19.87 3.08
C PRO A 243 -26.31 -18.37 3.24
N ARG A 244 -26.23 -17.63 2.14
CA ARG A 244 -26.52 -16.21 2.13
C ARG A 244 -27.92 -16.02 2.70
N LEU A 245 -28.00 -15.40 3.87
CA LEU A 245 -29.28 -15.06 4.48
C LEU A 245 -29.80 -13.81 3.79
N GLU A 246 -30.84 -13.97 2.96
CA GLU A 246 -31.58 -12.84 2.36
C GLU A 246 -32.46 -12.10 3.39
N GLN A 247 -32.44 -12.54 4.65
CA GLN A 247 -33.22 -11.95 5.74
C GLN A 247 -32.38 -10.97 6.56
N CYS A 248 -32.96 -9.83 6.91
CA CYS A 248 -32.31 -8.87 7.81
C CYS A 248 -32.26 -9.44 9.23
N ALA A 249 -31.20 -9.14 9.99
CA ALA A 249 -31.02 -9.64 11.35
C ALA A 249 -32.23 -9.36 12.28
N PHE A 250 -32.88 -8.20 12.15
CA PHE A 250 -34.06 -7.86 12.95
C PHE A 250 -35.29 -8.72 12.61
N GLN A 251 -35.39 -9.27 11.39
CA GLN A 251 -36.48 -10.16 11.00
C GLN A 251 -36.34 -11.50 11.72
N SER A 252 -35.11 -12.03 11.81
CA SER A 252 -34.80 -13.24 12.59
C SER A 252 -35.14 -13.06 14.07
N ILE A 253 -34.84 -11.89 14.64
CA ILE A 253 -35.19 -11.55 16.04
C ILE A 253 -36.71 -11.41 16.19
N SER A 254 -37.38 -10.73 15.27
CA SER A 254 -38.84 -10.55 15.30
C SER A 254 -39.58 -11.88 15.20
N ARG A 255 -39.06 -12.83 14.43
CA ARG A 255 -39.59 -14.20 14.37
C ARG A 255 -39.50 -14.89 15.74
N ARG A 256 -38.36 -14.80 16.43
CA ARG A 256 -38.21 -15.33 17.79
C ARG A 256 -39.17 -14.66 18.77
N CYS A 257 -39.45 -13.36 18.60
CA CYS A 257 -40.45 -12.67 19.41
C CYS A 257 -41.86 -13.22 19.28
N VAL A 258 -42.23 -13.71 18.10
CA VAL A 258 -43.53 -14.37 17.89
C VAL A 258 -43.52 -15.80 18.40
N GLU A 259 -42.42 -16.54 18.18
CA GLU A 259 -42.32 -17.96 18.56
C GLU A 259 -42.19 -18.17 20.08
N GLN A 260 -41.53 -17.24 20.80
CA GLN A 260 -41.20 -17.40 22.22
C GLN A 260 -41.37 -16.08 23.00
N PRO A 261 -42.58 -15.50 23.07
CA PRO A 261 -42.80 -14.16 23.62
C PRO A 261 -42.42 -14.06 25.12
N ASP A 262 -42.64 -15.12 25.89
CA ASP A 262 -42.42 -15.12 27.35
C ASP A 262 -40.99 -15.50 27.75
N ALA A 263 -40.16 -15.94 26.80
CA ALA A 263 -38.77 -16.30 27.09
C ALA A 263 -37.90 -15.05 27.28
N THR A 264 -36.94 -15.12 28.20
CA THR A 264 -35.97 -14.03 28.43
C THR A 264 -35.10 -13.80 27.20
N ALA A 265 -35.13 -12.57 26.68
CA ALA A 265 -34.34 -12.15 25.51
C ALA A 265 -33.08 -11.37 25.93
N VAL A 266 -33.21 -10.53 26.96
CA VAL A 266 -32.13 -9.69 27.49
C VAL A 266 -32.12 -9.81 29.00
N SER A 267 -30.96 -10.12 29.57
CA SER A 267 -30.72 -10.07 31.01
C SER A 267 -29.55 -9.11 31.25
N ALA A 268 -29.82 -8.02 31.96
CA ALA A 268 -28.86 -6.96 32.26
C ALA A 268 -28.96 -6.54 33.73
N TRP A 269 -28.02 -5.73 34.21
CA TRP A 269 -27.99 -5.27 35.60
C TRP A 269 -29.21 -4.40 35.97
N ASP A 270 -29.82 -3.73 34.99
CA ASP A 270 -31.02 -2.91 35.14
C ASP A 270 -32.32 -3.70 34.90
N GLY A 271 -32.21 -5.03 34.88
CA GLY A 271 -33.30 -5.99 34.84
C GLY A 271 -33.37 -6.77 33.53
N GLU A 272 -34.44 -7.55 33.40
CA GLU A 272 -34.64 -8.44 32.26
C GLU A 272 -35.73 -7.92 31.32
N LEU A 273 -35.73 -8.44 30.09
CA LEU A 273 -36.81 -8.28 29.11
C LEU A 273 -37.11 -9.64 28.48
N THR A 274 -38.39 -9.98 28.39
CA THR A 274 -38.82 -11.08 27.53
C THR A 274 -38.74 -10.67 26.06
N TYR A 275 -38.77 -11.63 25.14
CA TYR A 275 -38.81 -11.31 23.71
C TYR A 275 -40.05 -10.49 23.32
N GLY A 276 -41.20 -10.72 23.96
CA GLY A 276 -42.42 -9.95 23.76
C GLY A 276 -42.26 -8.49 24.18
N GLU A 277 -41.71 -8.26 25.38
CA GLU A 277 -41.43 -6.90 25.87
C GLU A 277 -40.38 -6.18 25.01
N LEU A 278 -39.32 -6.89 24.62
CA LEU A 278 -38.28 -6.35 23.74
C LEU A 278 -38.89 -5.92 22.40
N HIS A 279 -39.76 -6.76 21.83
CA HIS A 279 -40.44 -6.44 20.59
C HIS A 279 -41.31 -5.20 20.74
N GLN A 280 -42.17 -5.15 21.75
CA GLN A 280 -43.07 -4.04 21.98
C GLN A 280 -42.31 -2.73 22.16
N ARG A 281 -41.33 -2.68 23.08
CA ARG A 281 -40.58 -1.45 23.39
C ARG A 281 -39.76 -0.96 22.21
N SER A 282 -39.10 -1.87 21.48
CA SER A 282 -38.32 -1.48 20.29
C SER A 282 -39.22 -1.04 19.13
N SER A 283 -40.39 -1.65 18.95
CA SER A 283 -41.37 -1.23 17.93
C SER A 283 -41.98 0.14 18.26
N THR A 284 -42.26 0.44 19.52
CA THR A 284 -42.69 1.78 19.95
C THR A 284 -41.63 2.84 19.66
N LEU A 285 -40.36 2.55 19.96
CA LEU A 285 -39.27 3.46 19.63
C LEU A 285 -39.13 3.66 18.12
N ALA A 286 -39.23 2.58 17.33
CA ALA A 286 -39.15 2.66 15.87
C ALA A 286 -40.26 3.56 15.28
N ALA A 287 -41.50 3.42 15.77
CA ALA A 287 -42.61 4.27 15.37
C ALA A 287 -42.34 5.74 15.71
N HIS A 288 -41.81 6.02 16.92
CA HIS A 288 -41.47 7.37 17.32
C HIS A 288 -40.35 7.99 16.47
N LEU A 289 -39.31 7.22 16.14
CA LEU A 289 -38.25 7.67 15.23
C LEU A 289 -38.77 7.95 13.82
N ALA A 290 -39.72 7.15 13.34
CA ALA A 290 -40.38 7.38 12.05
C ALA A 290 -41.21 8.68 12.05
N GLU A 291 -41.91 8.99 13.15
CA GLU A 291 -42.65 10.25 13.32
C GLU A 291 -41.75 11.49 13.32
N LEU A 292 -40.50 11.37 13.76
CA LEU A 292 -39.51 12.45 13.71
C LEU A 292 -39.03 12.77 12.28
N GLY A 293 -39.48 12.02 11.28
CA GLY A 293 -39.21 12.30 9.86
C GLY A 293 -37.74 12.13 9.48
N LEU A 294 -37.02 11.21 10.14
CA LEU A 294 -35.59 11.02 9.94
C LEU A 294 -35.23 10.63 8.50
N GLY A 295 -36.15 10.02 7.75
CA GLY A 295 -35.89 9.50 6.41
C GLY A 295 -35.02 8.24 6.47
N SER A 296 -35.24 7.28 5.58
CA SER A 296 -34.50 6.02 5.64
C SER A 296 -33.00 6.21 5.39
N GLY A 297 -32.17 5.52 6.16
CA GLY A 297 -30.73 5.44 5.95
C GLY A 297 -29.93 6.53 6.65
N VAL A 298 -30.49 7.18 7.68
CA VAL A 298 -29.76 8.16 8.49
C VAL A 298 -29.05 7.47 9.65
N PHE A 299 -27.94 8.06 10.10
CA PHE A 299 -27.23 7.61 11.29
C PHE A 299 -27.82 8.22 12.56
N VAL A 300 -28.27 7.37 13.48
CA VAL A 300 -28.79 7.74 14.80
C VAL A 300 -27.78 7.35 15.88
N PRO A 301 -27.10 8.33 16.51
CA PRO A 301 -26.24 8.07 17.65
C PRO A 301 -27.03 7.51 18.84
N LEU A 302 -26.49 6.47 19.46
CA LEU A 302 -26.99 5.83 20.66
C LEU A 302 -25.99 6.09 21.79
N PHE A 303 -26.38 6.90 22.76
CA PHE A 303 -25.55 7.26 23.91
C PHE A 303 -26.11 6.62 25.18
N PHE A 304 -25.71 5.38 25.40
CA PHE A 304 -26.20 4.53 26.48
C PHE A 304 -25.05 3.83 27.19
N GLU A 305 -25.18 3.67 28.50
CA GLU A 305 -24.44 2.65 29.23
C GLU A 305 -24.87 1.23 28.80
N LYS A 306 -24.03 0.24 29.08
CA LYS A 306 -24.37 -1.18 28.88
C LYS A 306 -25.60 -1.54 29.73
N SER A 307 -26.79 -1.53 29.14
CA SER A 307 -28.09 -1.67 29.80
C SER A 307 -29.06 -2.42 28.89
N LYS A 308 -30.18 -2.92 29.41
CA LYS A 308 -31.22 -3.54 28.57
C LYS A 308 -31.81 -2.53 27.57
N TRP A 309 -31.83 -1.24 27.94
CA TRP A 309 -32.32 -0.15 27.09
C TRP A 309 -31.43 0.11 25.87
N ALA A 310 -30.13 -0.13 25.96
CA ALA A 310 -29.24 -0.04 24.80
C ALA A 310 -29.65 -1.04 23.69
N VAL A 311 -30.10 -2.24 24.08
CA VAL A 311 -30.59 -3.26 23.14
C VAL A 311 -31.94 -2.84 22.52
N VAL A 312 -32.83 -2.27 23.34
CA VAL A 312 -34.10 -1.69 22.86
C VAL A 312 -33.84 -0.58 21.84
N ALA A 313 -32.89 0.32 22.14
CA ALA A 313 -32.54 1.44 21.28
C ALA A 313 -31.95 0.97 19.95
N LEU A 314 -31.01 0.03 19.98
CA LEU A 314 -30.41 -0.58 18.80
C LEU A 314 -31.45 -1.23 17.90
N LEU A 315 -32.36 -2.05 18.46
CA LEU A 315 -33.42 -2.68 17.69
C LEU A 315 -34.44 -1.67 17.16
N GLY A 316 -34.76 -0.62 17.92
CA GLY A 316 -35.68 0.43 17.48
C GLY A 316 -35.17 1.19 16.25
N VAL A 317 -33.88 1.56 16.24
CA VAL A 317 -33.25 2.24 15.09
C VAL A 317 -33.22 1.33 13.86
N ILE A 318 -32.80 0.06 14.01
CA ILE A 318 -32.77 -0.88 12.88
C ILE A 318 -34.20 -1.11 12.32
N LYS A 319 -35.21 -1.23 13.20
CA LYS A 319 -36.62 -1.38 12.79
C LYS A 319 -37.18 -0.14 12.10
N ALA A 320 -36.70 1.06 12.44
CA ALA A 320 -37.06 2.30 11.75
C ALA A 320 -36.46 2.38 10.33
N GLY A 321 -35.50 1.49 9.99
CA GLY A 321 -34.81 1.50 8.70
C GLY A 321 -33.57 2.38 8.68
N ASP A 322 -33.03 2.69 9.86
CA ASP A 322 -31.89 3.59 10.07
C ASP A 322 -30.64 2.83 10.54
N ALA A 323 -29.48 3.48 10.39
CA ALA A 323 -28.21 3.00 10.91
C ALA A 323 -27.97 3.59 12.31
N PHE A 324 -27.33 2.85 13.21
CA PHE A 324 -27.00 3.36 14.54
C PHE A 324 -25.48 3.52 14.72
N ILE A 325 -25.09 4.43 15.61
CA ILE A 325 -23.70 4.58 16.07
C ILE A 325 -23.69 4.43 17.58
N LEU A 326 -22.99 3.42 18.09
CA LEU A 326 -22.80 3.27 19.54
C LEU A 326 -21.72 4.25 20.00
N ILE A 327 -22.09 5.17 20.89
CA ILE A 327 -21.15 6.10 21.52
C ILE A 327 -20.96 5.67 22.98
N ASP A 328 -19.71 5.43 23.36
CA ASP A 328 -19.35 5.06 24.72
C ASP A 328 -19.45 6.26 25.67
N THR A 329 -20.14 6.09 26.80
CA THR A 329 -20.33 7.11 27.84
C THR A 329 -19.04 7.51 28.55
N SER A 330 -17.96 6.74 28.42
CA SER A 330 -16.63 7.08 28.94
C SER A 330 -15.90 8.13 28.11
N TYR A 331 -16.37 8.42 26.89
CA TYR A 331 -15.74 9.42 26.05
C TYR A 331 -15.98 10.84 26.59
N PRO A 332 -14.95 11.71 26.55
CA PRO A 332 -15.13 13.10 26.94
C PRO A 332 -16.16 13.76 26.02
N LEU A 333 -17.01 14.63 26.57
CA LEU A 333 -18.10 15.30 25.83
C LEU A 333 -17.62 16.00 24.55
N LYS A 334 -16.36 16.49 24.54
CA LYS A 334 -15.74 17.12 23.37
C LYS A 334 -15.56 16.18 22.16
N ARG A 335 -15.54 14.86 22.37
CA ARG A 335 -15.40 13.85 21.31
C ARG A 335 -16.74 13.57 20.61
N ILE A 336 -17.87 13.81 21.28
CA ILE A 336 -19.21 13.51 20.75
C ILE A 336 -19.49 14.33 19.47
N PRO A 337 -19.23 15.66 19.41
CA PRO A 337 -19.37 16.42 18.17
C PRO A 337 -18.52 15.88 17.01
N ALA A 338 -17.30 15.40 17.28
CA ALA A 338 -16.42 14.84 16.26
C ALA A 338 -16.96 13.53 15.65
N ILE A 339 -17.84 12.81 16.36
CA ILE A 339 -18.53 11.61 15.87
C ILE A 339 -19.82 11.99 15.14
N CYS A 340 -20.61 12.91 15.71
CA CYS A 340 -21.95 13.23 15.20
C CYS A 340 -21.95 14.18 14.00
N GLN A 341 -20.99 15.11 13.90
CA GLN A 341 -20.93 16.09 12.80
C GLN A 341 -20.69 15.46 11.42
N PRO A 342 -19.72 14.54 11.23
CA PRO A 342 -19.47 13.93 9.92
C PRO A 342 -20.65 13.13 9.37
N VAL A 343 -21.50 12.61 10.25
CA VAL A 343 -22.68 11.80 9.88
C VAL A 343 -23.97 12.62 9.84
N CYS A 344 -23.88 13.94 10.04
CA CYS A 344 -25.01 14.87 10.06
C CYS A 344 -26.19 14.37 10.92
N ALA A 345 -25.88 13.79 12.08
CA ALA A 345 -26.90 13.22 12.97
C ALA A 345 -27.90 14.30 13.40
N LYS A 346 -29.19 14.08 13.09
CA LYS A 346 -30.28 15.02 13.44
C LYS A 346 -30.88 14.75 14.82
N VAL A 347 -30.89 13.48 15.21
CA VAL A 347 -31.47 12.98 16.46
C VAL A 347 -30.49 11.98 17.06
N ALA A 348 -30.34 12.02 18.38
CA ALA A 348 -29.64 11.01 19.14
C ALA A 348 -30.59 10.41 20.18
N VAL A 349 -30.48 9.12 20.42
CA VAL A 349 -31.19 8.45 21.52
C VAL A 349 -30.22 8.31 22.67
N VAL A 350 -30.58 8.88 23.81
CA VAL A 350 -29.69 9.00 24.98
C VAL A 350 -30.33 8.40 26.22
N SER A 351 -29.52 7.86 27.13
CA SER A 351 -30.03 7.46 28.45
C SER A 351 -30.30 8.70 29.31
N PRO A 352 -31.27 8.65 30.25
CA PRO A 352 -31.59 9.80 31.10
C PRO A 352 -30.42 10.32 31.96
N LYS A 353 -29.40 9.49 32.19
CA LYS A 353 -28.18 9.87 32.92
C LYS A 353 -27.22 10.73 32.10
N GLN A 354 -27.43 10.77 30.79
CA GLN A 354 -26.55 11.39 29.81
C GLN A 354 -27.24 12.56 29.06
N GLN A 355 -28.50 12.83 29.41
CA GLN A 355 -29.26 14.00 28.98
C GLN A 355 -28.82 15.23 29.78
#